data_AF-A0A950ZTW6-F1
#
_entry.id   AF-A0A950ZTW6-F1
#
_cell.length_a   1.000
_cell.length_b   1.000
_cell.length_c   1.000
_cell.angle_alpha   90.00
_cell.angle_beta   90.00
_cell.angle_gamma   90.00
#
_symmetry.space_group_name_H-M   'P 1'
#
loop_
_entity.id
_entity.type
_entity.pdbx_description
1 polymer ?
#
loop_
_entity_poly.entity_id
_entity_poly.type
_entity_poly.pdbx_seq_one_letter_code
_entity_poly.pdbx_strand_id
1 'polypeptide(L)'
;EDVIIRYDPCDLAELRVSFGDLFLCRAICPELAGETVGLKNIIRARNSYRRQLRTTLADRQATVEALLGLRRGDPEVGPLFSEPELTATAPSAERPRLKRYFNDE
;
A
#
# COMPACT_ATOMS: atom_id res chain seq x y z
N GLU A 1 -25.65 10.05 -3.05
CA GLU A 1 -25.18 11.05 -2.06
C GLU A 1 -23.85 10.57 -1.54
N ASP A 2 -22.86 11.46 -1.45
CA ASP A 2 -21.50 11.12 -1.01
C ASP A 2 -21.25 11.65 0.41
N VAL A 3 -20.54 10.88 1.22
CA VAL A 3 -20.30 11.16 2.64
C VAL A 3 -18.81 11.04 2.93
N ILE A 4 -18.29 11.94 3.75
CA ILE A 4 -16.90 11.94 4.19
C ILE A 4 -16.80 11.18 5.52
N ILE A 5 -15.92 10.18 5.56
CA ILE A 5 -15.63 9.39 6.75
C ILE A 5 -14.23 9.72 7.26
N ARG A 6 -14.13 10.09 8.54
CA ARG A 6 -12.86 10.33 9.23
C ARG A 6 -12.72 9.34 10.37
N TYR A 7 -11.54 8.71 10.46
CA TYR A 7 -11.26 7.69 11.47
C TYR A 7 -9.78 7.72 11.88
N ASP A 8 -9.50 7.27 13.09
CA ASP A 8 -8.13 6.97 13.52
C ASP A 8 -7.80 5.55 13.08
N PRO A 9 -6.76 5.30 12.27
CA PRO A 9 -6.40 3.94 11.89
C PRO A 9 -6.02 3.04 13.09
N CYS A 10 -5.67 3.60 14.24
CA CYS A 10 -5.44 2.84 15.47
C CYS A 10 -6.73 2.45 16.20
N ASP A 11 -7.82 3.19 16.02
CA ASP A 11 -9.13 2.98 16.65
C ASP A 11 -10.24 2.93 15.58
N LEU A 12 -10.66 1.71 15.25
CA LEU A 12 -11.72 1.46 14.28
C LEU A 12 -13.11 1.38 14.91
N ALA A 13 -13.23 1.51 16.23
CA ALA A 13 -14.51 1.45 16.92
C ALA A 13 -15.35 2.71 16.68
N GLU A 14 -14.72 3.84 16.34
CA GLU A 14 -15.37 5.13 16.10
C GLU A 14 -15.12 5.63 14.67
N LEU A 15 -16.20 5.94 13.94
CA LEU A 15 -16.16 6.64 12.66
C LEU A 15 -16.92 7.96 12.75
N ARG A 16 -16.31 9.05 12.27
CA ARG A 16 -16.96 10.36 12.15
C ARG A 16 -17.48 10.56 10.75
N VAL A 17 -18.78 10.83 10.64
CA VAL A 17 -19.52 10.87 9.38
C VAL A 17 -19.97 12.31 9.12
N SER A 18 -19.62 12.87 7.95
CA SER A 18 -20.04 14.22 7.55
C SER A 18 -20.57 14.26 6.12
N PHE A 19 -21.59 15.08 5.90
CA PHE A 19 -22.17 15.34 4.58
C PHE A 19 -21.90 16.80 4.20
N GLY A 20 -21.15 17.03 3.14
CA GLY A 20 -20.51 18.33 2.89
C GLY A 20 -19.65 18.74 4.08
N ASP A 21 -19.86 19.96 4.58
CA ASP A 21 -19.19 20.50 5.76
C ASP A 21 -19.98 20.27 7.07
N LEU A 22 -21.09 19.53 7.01
CA LEU A 22 -21.94 19.26 8.16
C LEU A 22 -21.59 17.91 8.80
N PHE A 23 -21.27 17.93 10.09
CA PHE A 23 -21.14 16.71 10.89
C PHE A 23 -22.53 16.10 11.13
N LEU A 24 -22.71 14.83 10.75
CA LEU A 24 -23.98 14.12 10.92
C LEU A 24 -23.99 13.35 12.23
N CYS A 25 -23.04 12.44 12.39
CA CYS A 25 -23.01 11.57 13.55
C CYS A 25 -21.66 10.89 13.74
N ARG A 26 -21.55 10.26 14.92
CA ARG A 26 -20.51 9.30 15.24
C ARG A 26 -21.09 7.90 15.13
N ALA A 27 -20.61 7.11 14.18
CA ALA A 27 -20.93 5.69 14.09
C ALA A 27 -19.98 4.89 14.98
N ILE A 28 -20.53 4.05 15.86
CA ILE A 28 -19.76 3.26 16.82
C ILE A 28 -19.98 1.78 16.51
N CYS A 29 -18.90 1.00 16.50
CA CYS A 29 -18.94 -0.46 16.45
C CYS A 29 -18.68 -1.03 17.85
N PRO A 30 -19.69 -1.58 18.56
CA PRO A 30 -19.51 -2.11 19.90
C PRO A 30 -18.59 -3.33 19.96
N GLU A 31 -18.55 -4.14 18.91
CA GLU A 31 -17.74 -5.36 18.84
C GLU A 31 -16.23 -5.05 18.89
N LEU A 32 -15.83 -3.94 18.27
CA LEU A 32 -14.44 -3.49 18.25
C LEU A 32 -14.11 -2.52 19.41
N ALA A 33 -15.06 -2.29 20.32
CA ALA A 33 -14.86 -1.33 21.40
C ALA A 33 -13.72 -1.76 22.33
N GLY A 34 -12.70 -0.91 22.45
CA GLY A 34 -11.50 -1.19 23.26
C GLY A 34 -10.42 -1.98 22.51
N GLU A 35 -10.67 -2.43 21.28
CA GLU A 35 -9.62 -2.96 20.43
C GLU A 35 -8.78 -1.82 19.87
N THR A 36 -7.46 -1.94 19.97
CA THR A 36 -6.53 -0.95 19.41
C THR A 36 -5.53 -1.61 18.50
N VAL A 37 -5.41 -1.12 17.27
CA VAL A 37 -4.44 -1.64 16.31
C VAL A 37 -3.12 -0.89 16.49
N GLY A 38 -2.08 -1.62 16.86
CA GLY A 38 -0.75 -1.02 17.02
C GLY A 38 -0.20 -0.44 15.71
N LEU A 39 0.39 0.76 15.76
CA LEU A 39 0.95 1.46 14.60
C LEU A 39 1.95 0.62 13.79
N LYS A 40 2.77 -0.21 14.47
CA LYS A 40 3.71 -1.12 13.81
C LYS A 40 3.01 -2.16 12.94
N ASN A 41 1.86 -2.67 13.38
CA ASN A 41 1.06 -3.64 12.64
C ASN A 41 0.45 -2.98 11.40
N ILE A 42 -0.07 -1.75 11.53
CA ILE A 42 -0.60 -0.96 10.42
C ILE A 42 0.48 -0.74 9.36
N ILE A 43 1.68 -0.31 9.77
CA ILE A 43 2.81 -0.10 8.86
C ILE A 43 3.20 -1.42 8.17
N ARG A 44 3.27 -2.52 8.92
CA ARG A 44 3.60 -3.84 8.37
C ARG A 44 2.58 -4.29 7.33
N ALA A 45 1.28 -4.18 7.62
CA ALA A 45 0.20 -4.54 6.72
C ALA A 45 0.19 -3.67 5.45
N ARG A 46 0.41 -2.36 5.59
CA ARG A 46 0.57 -1.46 4.44
C ARG A 46 1.77 -1.83 3.58
N ASN A 47 2.89 -2.21 4.21
CA ASN A 47 4.09 -2.61 3.48
C ASN A 47 3.90 -3.93 2.74
N SER A 48 3.27 -4.93 3.35
CA SER A 48 2.99 -6.21 2.69
C SER A 48 2.06 -6.01 1.50
N TYR A 49 0.98 -5.24 1.68
CA TYR A 49 0.04 -4.96 0.60
C TYR A 49 0.70 -4.22 -0.57
N ARG A 50 1.53 -3.20 -0.29
CA ARG A 50 2.29 -2.49 -1.33
C ARG A 50 3.28 -3.40 -2.08
N ARG A 51 3.86 -4.40 -1.41
CA ARG A 51 4.76 -5.38 -2.07
C ARG A 51 3.95 -6.32 -2.97
N GLN A 52 2.85 -6.86 -2.47
CA GLN A 52 1.95 -7.71 -3.25
C GLN A 52 1.47 -7.01 -4.52
N LEU A 53 0.97 -5.77 -4.40
CA LEU A 53 0.54 -5.00 -5.56
C LEU A 53 1.66 -4.74 -6.57
N ARG A 54 2.89 -4.48 -6.09
CA ARG A 54 4.05 -4.30 -6.98
C ARG A 54 4.33 -5.57 -7.78
N THR A 55 4.34 -6.73 -7.11
CA THR A 55 4.51 -8.02 -7.79
C THR A 55 3.41 -8.23 -8.82
N THR A 56 2.15 -8.05 -8.44
CA THR A 56 1.02 -8.20 -9.37
C THR A 56 1.11 -7.27 -10.59
N LEU A 57 1.58 -6.03 -10.40
CA LEU A 57 1.77 -5.10 -11.51
C LEU A 57 2.92 -5.54 -12.42
N ALA A 58 4.05 -5.96 -11.86
CA ALA A 58 5.19 -6.47 -12.62
C ALA A 58 4.80 -7.70 -13.44
N ASP A 59 4.10 -8.67 -12.84
CA ASP A 59 3.64 -9.89 -13.53
C ASP A 59 2.71 -9.55 -14.70
N ARG A 60 1.79 -8.60 -14.47
CA ARG A 60 0.86 -8.14 -15.51
C ARG A 60 1.59 -7.39 -16.63
N GLN A 61 2.57 -6.56 -16.29
CA GLN A 61 3.39 -5.86 -17.28
C GLN A 61 4.18 -6.86 -18.14
N ALA A 62 4.86 -7.82 -17.52
CA ALA A 62 5.59 -8.87 -18.22
C ALA A 62 4.68 -9.68 -19.16
N THR A 63 3.48 -10.04 -18.69
CA THR A 63 2.49 -10.76 -19.51
C THR A 63 2.08 -9.94 -20.74
N VAL A 64 1.79 -8.64 -20.56
CA VAL A 64 1.41 -7.75 -21.67
C VAL A 64 2.57 -7.58 -22.64
N GLU A 65 3.80 -7.39 -22.16
CA GLU A 65 4.99 -7.27 -23.00
C GLU A 65 5.23 -8.54 -23.83
N ALA A 66 5.10 -9.72 -23.22
CA ALA A 66 5.22 -10.99 -23.93
C ALA A 66 4.18 -11.13 -25.05
N LEU A 67 2.91 -10.78 -24.78
CA LEU A 67 1.84 -10.81 -25.79
C LEU A 67 2.09 -9.79 -26.91
N LEU A 68 2.62 -8.61 -26.59
CA LEU A 68 2.98 -7.60 -27.58
C LEU A 68 4.17 -8.04 -28.44
N GLY A 69 5.19 -8.69 -27.86
CA GLY A 69 6.34 -9.25 -28.57
C GLY A 69 5.93 -10.34 -29.57
N LEU A 70 5.10 -11.28 -29.13
CA LEU A 70 4.53 -12.32 -30.01
C LEU A 70 3.74 -11.71 -31.18
N ARG A 71 2.98 -10.64 -30.94
CA ARG A 71 2.25 -9.93 -32.00
C ARG A 71 3.18 -9.22 -32.98
N ARG A 72 4.33 -8.73 -32.52
CA ARG A 72 5.33 -8.04 -33.36
C ARG A 72 6.20 -8.98 -34.17
N GLY A 73 6.23 -10.28 -33.83
CA GLY A 73 7.02 -11.30 -34.54
C GLY A 73 8.45 -11.43 -34.02
N ASP A 74 8.75 -10.91 -32.82
CA ASP A 74 10.06 -11.05 -32.18
C ASP A 74 10.18 -12.44 -31.51
N PRO A 75 11.20 -13.26 -31.83
CA PRO A 75 11.32 -14.64 -31.31
C PRO A 75 12.02 -14.76 -29.95
N GLU A 76 12.52 -13.67 -29.36
CA GLU A 76 13.26 -13.69 -28.10
C GLU A 76 12.30 -13.47 -26.91
N VAL A 77 11.55 -14.51 -26.54
CA VAL A 77 10.80 -14.51 -25.27
C VAL A 77 11.69 -15.15 -24.20
N GLY A 78 12.53 -14.32 -23.57
CA GLY A 78 13.22 -14.66 -22.32
C GLY A 78 12.25 -15.01 -21.19
N PRO A 79 12.70 -15.61 -20.08
CA PRO A 79 11.92 -16.52 -19.26
C PRO A 79 10.57 -15.95 -18.80
N LEU A 80 9.50 -16.73 -19.00
CA LEU A 80 8.10 -16.48 -18.62
C LEU A 80 7.84 -16.25 -17.13
N PHE A 81 8.88 -16.38 -16.30
CA PHE A 81 8.85 -16.15 -14.87
C PHE A 81 10.18 -15.54 -14.47
N SER A 82 10.17 -14.28 -14.03
CA SER A 82 11.17 -13.86 -13.07
C SER A 82 10.88 -14.65 -11.80
N GLU A 83 11.60 -15.77 -11.60
CA GLU A 83 11.83 -16.24 -10.24
C GLU A 83 12.19 -15.01 -9.40
N PRO A 84 11.64 -14.86 -8.18
CA PRO A 84 12.04 -13.75 -7.34
C PRO A 84 13.52 -13.98 -7.04
N GLU A 85 14.40 -13.38 -7.84
CA GLU A 85 15.79 -13.22 -7.50
C GLU A 85 15.75 -12.56 -6.13
N LEU A 86 16.18 -13.31 -5.13
CA LEU A 86 16.73 -12.78 -3.90
C LEU A 86 17.96 -11.97 -4.34
N THR A 87 17.74 -10.80 -4.95
CA THR A 87 18.81 -9.89 -5.32
C THR A 87 19.47 -9.49 -4.01
N ALA A 88 20.63 -10.10 -3.80
CA ALA A 88 21.53 -9.80 -2.73
C ALA A 88 21.70 -8.27 -2.65
N THR A 89 21.49 -7.78 -1.45
CA THR A 89 21.73 -6.43 -0.95
C THR A 89 22.83 -5.69 -1.71
N ALA A 90 22.43 -4.76 -2.58
CA ALA A 90 23.31 -3.65 -2.94
C ALA A 90 23.68 -2.89 -1.64
N PRO A 91 24.95 -2.50 -1.42
CA PRO A 91 25.35 -1.83 -0.20
C PRO A 91 24.53 -0.55 -0.03
N SER A 92 23.73 -0.55 1.03
CA SER A 92 22.90 0.57 1.42
C SER A 92 23.80 1.76 1.69
N ALA A 93 23.89 2.68 0.73
CA ALA A 93 24.36 4.04 0.99
C ALA A 93 23.63 4.51 2.27
N GLU A 94 24.39 4.83 3.31
CA GLU A 94 23.91 5.06 4.67
C GLU A 94 22.90 6.21 4.69
N ARG A 95 21.62 5.87 4.52
CA ARG A 95 20.53 6.82 4.69
C ARG A 95 20.40 7.05 6.20
N PRO A 96 20.50 8.29 6.68
CA PRO A 96 20.36 8.57 8.10
C PRO A 96 19.02 8.01 8.60
N ARG A 97 19.09 7.21 9.67
CA ARG A 97 17.99 6.38 10.18
C ARG A 97 16.82 7.20 10.75
N LEU A 98 16.93 8.53 10.77
CA LEU A 98 16.00 9.43 11.41
C LEU A 98 15.40 10.39 10.37
N LYS A 99 14.07 10.45 10.30
CA LYS A 99 13.37 11.52 9.58
C LYS A 99 13.59 12.84 10.33
N ARG A 100 14.33 13.75 9.72
CA ARG A 100 14.50 15.13 10.22
C ARG A 100 13.33 15.95 9.67
N TYR A 101 12.46 16.43 10.54
CA TYR A 101 11.52 17.49 10.20
C TYR A 101 12.27 18.81 10.35
N PHE A 102 12.36 19.58 9.27
CA PHE A 102 12.74 20.99 9.37
C PHE A 102 11.44 21.75 9.68
N ASN A 103 11.40 22.36 10.85
CA ASN A 103 10.45 23.44 11.10
C ASN A 103 11.12 24.70 10.54
N ASP A 104 10.57 25.23 9.45
CA ASP A 104 10.83 26.61 9.08
C ASP A 104 9.91 27.48 9.94
N GLU A 105 10.50 28.46 10.63
CA GLU A 105 9.84 29.43 11.53
C GLU A 105 8.81 30.32 10.81
#